data_AF-A0A9P8NBH2-F1
#
_entry.id   AF-A0A9P8NBH2-F1
#
_cell.length_a   1.000
_cell.length_b   1.000
_cell.length_c   1.000
_cell.angle_alpha   90.00
_cell.angle_beta   90.00
_cell.angle_gamma   90.00
#
_symmetry.space_group_name_H-M   'P 1'
#
loop_
_entity.id
_entity.type
_entity.pdbx_description
1 polymer ?
#
loop_
_entity_poly.entity_id
_entity_poly.type
_entity_poly.pdbx_seq_one_letter_code
_entity_poly.pdbx_strand_id
1 'polypeptide(L)'
;MTLGGSETPFWGPITANSNFCEEDYLVTRYAAEFINTLTNVVYVIYAIYGLYHLWQKPNVGFLRTVPYLGLMAVGLCSALFHISLNYHTQMLDDLSMMFTTTPVLHRVMTASASPGVTLIVGIVLGSTLLALVIYHLKTDELLLHSLFFVGSVTVIGVFTMRLINARTRAGSEARRQIWGMVRFGAGNILISRHADSETPAKILRRYIQFGILALDG
;
A
#
# COMPACT_ATOMS: atom_id res chain seq x y z
N MET A 1 -27.62 34.41 -0.93
CA MET A 1 -26.78 33.41 -0.25
C MET A 1 -27.15 32.05 -0.84
N THR A 2 -26.41 31.61 -1.85
CA THR A 2 -26.57 30.30 -2.52
C THR A 2 -25.17 29.84 -2.92
N LEU A 3 -24.44 29.27 -1.97
CA LEU A 3 -23.21 28.51 -2.25
C LEU A 3 -23.63 27.04 -2.19
N GLY A 4 -23.93 26.45 -3.35
CA GLY A 4 -24.48 25.11 -3.43
C GLY A 4 -24.50 24.60 -4.86
N GLY A 5 -23.34 24.65 -5.52
CA GLY A 5 -23.13 23.88 -6.73
C GLY A 5 -22.83 22.45 -6.32
N SER A 6 -23.86 21.59 -6.23
CA SER A 6 -23.65 20.14 -6.26
C SER A 6 -23.12 19.81 -7.66
N GLU A 7 -21.82 19.94 -7.88
CA GLU A 7 -21.22 19.54 -9.14
C GLU A 7 -21.49 18.05 -9.34
N THR A 8 -22.05 17.70 -10.50
CA THR A 8 -22.38 16.32 -10.80
C THR A 8 -21.10 15.50 -10.93
N PRO A 9 -21.00 14.37 -10.22
CA PRO A 9 -19.87 13.45 -10.33
C PRO A 9 -19.51 13.15 -11.79
N PHE A 10 -18.25 13.33 -12.17
CA PHE A 10 -17.82 13.08 -13.55
C PHE A 10 -17.92 11.59 -13.92
N TRP A 11 -17.64 10.69 -12.97
CA TRP A 11 -17.60 9.25 -13.18
C TRP A 11 -18.94 8.53 -12.96
N GLY A 12 -20.02 9.29 -12.80
CA GLY A 12 -21.34 8.76 -12.49
C GLY A 12 -21.58 8.61 -10.98
N PRO A 13 -22.71 7.98 -10.60
CA PRO A 13 -23.06 7.79 -9.20
C PRO A 13 -22.07 6.85 -8.51
N ILE A 14 -21.80 7.12 -7.23
CA ILE A 14 -20.98 6.26 -6.38
C ILE A 14 -21.67 4.91 -6.22
N THR A 15 -20.93 3.84 -6.51
CA THR A 15 -21.43 2.45 -6.43
C THR A 15 -20.54 1.56 -5.56
N ALA A 16 -19.41 2.07 -5.09
CA ALA A 16 -18.53 1.37 -4.17
C ALA A 16 -19.20 1.10 -2.80
N ASN A 17 -18.89 -0.04 -2.21
CA ASN A 17 -19.25 -0.37 -0.82
C ASN A 17 -18.34 0.34 0.18
N SER A 18 -17.10 0.64 -0.23
CA SER A 18 -16.13 1.38 0.58
C SER A 18 -16.14 2.86 0.21
N ASN A 19 -16.22 3.72 1.21
CA ASN A 19 -15.93 5.15 1.13
C ASN A 19 -15.02 5.52 2.31
N PHE A 20 -13.95 6.29 2.05
CA PHE A 20 -12.95 6.61 3.06
C PHE A 20 -13.32 7.92 3.78
N CYS A 21 -12.36 8.49 4.50
CA CYS A 21 -12.60 9.68 5.33
C CYS A 21 -12.45 11.00 4.54
N GLU A 22 -12.07 10.96 3.27
CA GLU A 22 -11.96 12.16 2.44
C GLU A 22 -13.35 12.54 1.91
N GLU A 23 -13.64 13.85 1.82
CA GLU A 23 -14.94 14.31 1.32
C GLU A 23 -14.98 14.22 -0.22
N ASP A 24 -16.00 13.53 -0.73
CA ASP A 24 -16.18 13.25 -2.15
C ASP A 24 -16.29 14.53 -3.00
N TYR A 25 -15.47 14.60 -4.05
CA TYR A 25 -15.40 15.67 -5.05
C TYR A 25 -15.15 17.07 -4.48
N LEU A 26 -14.59 17.17 -3.26
CA LEU A 26 -14.32 18.44 -2.57
C LEU A 26 -13.34 19.34 -3.34
N VAL A 27 -12.26 18.75 -3.90
CA VAL A 27 -11.21 19.51 -4.59
C VAL A 27 -11.52 19.68 -6.08
N THR A 28 -12.08 18.65 -6.72
CA THR A 28 -12.35 18.64 -8.16
C THR A 28 -13.41 17.60 -8.51
N ARG A 29 -14.28 17.90 -9.48
CA ARG A 29 -15.28 16.95 -10.00
C ARG A 29 -14.70 15.72 -10.71
N TYR A 30 -13.41 15.73 -11.04
CA TYR A 30 -12.75 14.66 -11.81
C TYR A 30 -12.15 13.54 -10.94
N ALA A 31 -11.99 13.76 -9.64
CA ALA A 31 -11.48 12.79 -8.69
C ALA A 31 -12.33 12.85 -7.42
N ALA A 32 -12.99 11.74 -7.08
CA ALA A 32 -13.86 11.68 -5.91
C ALA A 32 -13.04 11.94 -4.62
N GLU A 33 -11.94 11.25 -4.42
CA GLU A 33 -11.03 11.47 -3.29
C GLU A 33 -9.67 11.91 -3.82
N PHE A 34 -9.44 13.23 -3.90
CA PHE A 34 -8.27 13.82 -4.57
C PHE A 34 -6.96 13.51 -3.85
N ILE A 35 -6.93 13.62 -2.53
CA ILE A 35 -5.73 13.35 -1.72
C ILE A 35 -5.41 11.86 -1.76
N ASN A 36 -6.40 10.98 -1.58
CA ASN A 36 -6.21 9.52 -1.69
C ASN A 36 -5.71 9.13 -3.09
N THR A 37 -6.26 9.74 -4.14
CA THR A 37 -5.78 9.55 -5.52
C THR A 37 -4.30 9.95 -5.64
N LEU A 38 -3.94 11.15 -5.18
CA LEU A 38 -2.58 11.67 -5.27
C LEU A 38 -1.57 10.81 -4.51
N THR A 39 -1.93 10.33 -3.31
CA THR A 39 -1.06 9.45 -2.53
C THR A 39 -0.78 8.13 -3.25
N ASN A 40 -1.75 7.59 -3.98
CA ASN A 40 -1.56 6.35 -4.76
C ASN A 40 -0.69 6.57 -6.00
N VAL A 41 -0.73 7.76 -6.62
CA VAL A 41 0.21 8.13 -7.70
C VAL A 41 1.67 8.12 -7.20
N VAL A 42 1.94 8.48 -5.94
CA VAL A 42 3.28 8.39 -5.35
C VAL A 42 3.80 6.95 -5.36
N TYR A 43 2.95 5.95 -5.15
CA TYR A 43 3.35 4.53 -5.23
C TYR A 43 3.81 4.15 -6.63
N VAL A 44 3.10 4.63 -7.65
CA VAL A 44 3.46 4.42 -9.07
C VAL A 44 4.81 5.06 -9.38
N ILE A 45 5.03 6.31 -8.97
CA ILE A 45 6.30 7.01 -9.17
C ILE A 45 7.45 6.25 -8.50
N TYR A 46 7.27 5.84 -7.24
CA TYR A 46 8.28 5.09 -6.50
C TYR A 46 8.58 3.73 -7.15
N ALA A 47 7.57 3.02 -7.63
CA ALA A 47 7.74 1.77 -8.34
C ALA A 47 8.53 1.92 -9.65
N ILE A 48 8.22 2.95 -10.45
CA ILE A 48 8.95 3.28 -11.68
C ILE A 48 10.41 3.61 -11.36
N TYR A 49 10.65 4.45 -10.34
CA TYR A 49 11.99 4.78 -9.88
C TYR A 49 12.78 3.53 -9.47
N GLY A 50 12.16 2.63 -8.71
CA GLY A 50 12.76 1.37 -8.29
C GLY A 50 13.09 0.44 -9.45
N LEU A 51 12.18 0.29 -10.42
CA LEU A 51 12.39 -0.50 -11.63
C LEU A 51 13.52 0.07 -12.48
N TYR A 52 13.55 1.38 -12.67
CA TYR A 52 14.62 2.06 -13.42
C TYR A 52 15.99 1.76 -12.82
N HIS A 53 16.17 1.95 -11.51
CA HIS A 53 17.43 1.66 -10.82
C HIS A 53 17.80 0.18 -10.83
N LEU A 54 16.80 -0.70 -10.80
CA LEU A 54 17.01 -2.13 -10.85
C LEU A 54 17.51 -2.55 -12.23
N TRP A 55 16.96 -2.02 -13.32
CA TRP A 55 17.40 -2.32 -14.69
C TRP A 55 18.83 -1.84 -15.00
N GLN A 56 19.35 -0.85 -14.28
CA GLN A 56 20.75 -0.43 -14.41
C GLN A 56 21.76 -1.45 -13.82
N LYS A 57 21.30 -2.46 -13.07
CA LYS A 57 22.18 -3.45 -12.45
C LYS A 57 22.36 -4.67 -13.35
N PRO A 58 23.60 -5.21 -13.50
CA PRO A 58 23.81 -6.45 -14.23
C PRO A 58 23.18 -7.65 -13.49
N ASN A 59 22.69 -8.64 -14.24
CA ASN A 59 22.18 -9.93 -13.74
C ASN A 59 20.99 -9.84 -12.76
N VAL A 60 20.04 -8.92 -13.00
CA VAL A 60 18.80 -8.88 -12.21
C VAL A 60 17.85 -9.99 -12.65
N GLY A 61 17.60 -10.94 -11.74
CA GLY A 61 16.53 -11.91 -11.94
C GLY A 61 15.13 -11.29 -11.84
N PHE A 62 14.19 -11.74 -12.67
CA PHE A 62 12.79 -11.29 -12.74
C PHE A 62 12.11 -11.19 -11.36
N LEU A 63 12.40 -12.12 -10.45
CA LEU A 63 11.81 -12.08 -9.11
C LEU A 63 12.11 -10.78 -8.34
N ARG A 64 13.17 -10.05 -8.66
CA ARG A 64 13.48 -8.75 -8.03
C ARG A 64 12.59 -7.61 -8.54
N THR A 65 11.98 -7.73 -9.72
CA THR A 65 11.06 -6.72 -10.27
C THR A 65 9.65 -6.85 -9.69
N VAL A 66 9.25 -8.07 -9.31
CA VAL A 66 7.89 -8.40 -8.82
C VAL A 66 7.33 -7.44 -7.77
N PRO A 67 8.06 -7.06 -6.69
CA PRO A 67 7.51 -6.15 -5.70
C PRO A 67 7.22 -4.75 -6.25
N TYR A 68 8.05 -4.25 -7.18
CA TYR A 68 7.84 -2.96 -7.81
C TYR A 68 6.68 -3.00 -8.82
N LEU A 69 6.58 -4.07 -9.60
CA LEU A 69 5.44 -4.26 -10.51
C LEU A 69 4.12 -4.37 -9.75
N GLY A 70 4.11 -5.12 -8.64
CA GLY A 70 2.94 -5.21 -7.77
C GLY A 70 2.57 -3.87 -7.14
N LEU A 71 3.55 -3.13 -6.60
CA LEU A 71 3.31 -1.80 -6.05
C LEU A 71 2.77 -0.81 -7.09
N MET A 72 3.28 -0.87 -8.32
CA MET A 72 2.76 -0.08 -9.44
C MET A 72 1.32 -0.45 -9.76
N ALA A 73 1.00 -1.75 -9.79
CA ALA A 73 -0.36 -2.22 -10.03
C ALA A 73 -1.33 -1.72 -8.93
N VAL A 74 -0.97 -1.87 -7.66
CA VAL A 74 -1.76 -1.36 -6.52
C VAL A 74 -1.96 0.15 -6.63
N GLY A 75 -0.89 0.92 -6.87
CA GLY A 75 -1.01 2.37 -7.00
C GLY A 75 -1.93 2.81 -8.14
N LEU A 76 -1.89 2.12 -9.30
CA LEU A 76 -2.78 2.43 -10.42
C LEU A 76 -4.23 2.04 -10.13
N CYS A 77 -4.47 0.85 -9.58
CA CYS A 77 -5.82 0.36 -9.32
C CYS A 77 -6.49 1.18 -8.21
N SER A 78 -5.75 1.48 -7.13
CA SER A 78 -6.24 2.31 -6.04
C SER A 78 -6.47 3.76 -6.48
N ALA A 79 -5.59 4.35 -7.29
CA ALA A 79 -5.85 5.68 -7.86
C ALA A 79 -7.13 5.70 -8.71
N LEU A 80 -7.36 4.68 -9.55
CA LEU A 80 -8.59 4.58 -10.35
C LEU A 80 -9.84 4.40 -9.48
N PHE A 81 -9.72 3.65 -8.39
CA PHE A 81 -10.79 3.53 -7.40
C PHE A 81 -11.11 4.88 -6.75
N HIS A 82 -10.13 5.57 -6.17
CA HIS A 82 -10.34 6.86 -5.51
C HIS A 82 -10.75 7.98 -6.47
N ILE A 83 -10.41 7.89 -7.76
CA ILE A 83 -10.90 8.81 -8.78
C ILE A 83 -12.41 8.67 -8.99
N SER A 84 -12.94 7.44 -8.93
CA SER A 84 -14.28 7.14 -9.44
C SER A 84 -15.29 6.64 -8.42
N LEU A 85 -14.83 6.04 -7.31
CA LEU A 85 -15.62 5.32 -6.30
C LEU A 85 -16.67 4.37 -6.91
N ASN A 86 -16.23 3.64 -7.94
CA ASN A 86 -17.03 2.66 -8.63
C ASN A 86 -16.75 1.24 -8.13
N TYR A 87 -17.79 0.41 -8.12
CA TYR A 87 -17.69 -1.01 -7.72
C TYR A 87 -16.59 -1.76 -8.49
N HIS A 88 -16.51 -1.60 -9.81
CA HIS A 88 -15.51 -2.32 -10.62
C HIS A 88 -14.07 -1.87 -10.33
N THR A 89 -13.86 -0.59 -10.06
CA THR A 89 -12.54 -0.08 -9.69
C THR A 89 -12.17 -0.45 -8.26
N GLN A 90 -13.15 -0.52 -7.35
CA GLN A 90 -12.96 -1.04 -5.99
C GLN A 90 -12.48 -2.49 -6.05
N MET A 91 -13.19 -3.34 -6.81
CA MET A 91 -12.81 -4.73 -7.00
C MET A 91 -11.42 -4.86 -7.63
N LEU A 92 -11.07 -3.98 -8.57
CA LEU A 92 -9.74 -3.97 -9.16
C LEU A 92 -8.66 -3.62 -8.13
N ASP A 93 -8.91 -2.64 -7.26
CA ASP A 93 -8.00 -2.28 -6.17
C ASP A 93 -7.83 -3.43 -5.17
N ASP A 94 -8.94 -3.97 -4.66
CA ASP A 94 -8.97 -5.08 -3.70
C ASP A 94 -8.22 -6.32 -4.23
N LEU A 95 -8.46 -6.69 -5.50
CA LEU A 95 -7.73 -7.79 -6.14
C LEU A 95 -6.25 -7.47 -6.32
N SER A 96 -5.90 -6.25 -6.74
CA SER A 96 -4.50 -5.85 -6.95
C SER A 96 -3.69 -5.96 -5.65
N MET A 97 -4.28 -5.59 -4.51
CA MET A 97 -3.69 -5.72 -3.19
C MET A 97 -3.43 -7.18 -2.82
N MET A 98 -4.39 -8.08 -3.05
CA MET A 98 -4.23 -9.52 -2.76
C MET A 98 -3.19 -10.20 -3.66
N PHE A 99 -3.22 -9.91 -4.97
CA PHE A 99 -2.28 -10.47 -5.95
C PHE A 99 -0.85 -9.96 -5.77
N THR A 100 -0.67 -8.74 -5.23
CA THR A 100 0.65 -8.20 -4.91
C THR A 100 1.18 -8.73 -3.58
N THR A 101 0.33 -8.77 -2.55
CA THR A 101 0.74 -9.10 -1.19
C THR A 101 1.08 -10.57 -1.04
N THR A 102 0.34 -11.47 -1.68
CA THR A 102 0.53 -12.93 -1.53
C THR A 102 1.91 -13.41 -2.01
N PRO A 103 2.43 -13.02 -3.20
CA PRO A 103 3.79 -13.35 -3.61
C PRO A 103 4.86 -12.75 -2.70
N VAL A 104 4.65 -11.53 -2.19
CA VAL A 104 5.60 -10.90 -1.25
C VAL A 104 5.64 -11.68 0.06
N LEU A 105 4.48 -12.04 0.60
CA LEU A 105 4.32 -12.86 1.80
C LEU A 105 5.02 -14.21 1.65
N HIS A 106 4.78 -14.91 0.53
CA HIS A 106 5.45 -16.16 0.21
C HIS A 106 6.98 -16.02 0.26
N ARG A 107 7.52 -14.99 -0.39
CA ARG A 107 8.98 -14.77 -0.46
C ARG A 107 9.61 -14.48 0.89
N VAL A 108 8.99 -13.66 1.72
CA VAL A 108 9.56 -13.34 3.04
C VAL A 108 9.47 -14.50 4.01
N MET A 109 8.39 -15.30 3.97
CA MET A 109 8.23 -16.50 4.79
C MET A 109 9.21 -17.61 4.38
N THR A 110 9.60 -17.67 3.11
CA THR A 110 10.42 -18.76 2.55
C THR A 110 11.87 -18.37 2.27
N ALA A 111 12.29 -17.16 2.64
CA ALA A 111 13.61 -16.59 2.33
C ALA A 111 14.83 -17.42 2.79
N SER A 112 14.63 -18.32 3.75
CA SER A 112 15.65 -19.26 4.26
C SER A 112 15.10 -20.69 4.39
N ALA A 113 13.99 -21.02 3.72
CA ALA A 113 13.33 -22.32 3.82
C ALA A 113 13.89 -23.33 2.80
N SER A 114 13.67 -24.63 3.04
CA SER A 114 13.99 -25.67 2.06
C SER A 114 13.06 -25.59 0.83
N PRO A 115 13.46 -26.15 -0.32
CA PRO A 115 12.61 -26.14 -1.53
C PRO A 115 11.23 -26.76 -1.30
N GLY A 116 11.15 -27.86 -0.52
CA GLY A 116 9.89 -28.52 -0.20
C GLY A 116 8.95 -27.62 0.63
N VAL A 117 9.47 -26.96 1.66
CA VAL A 117 8.69 -26.00 2.47
C VAL A 117 8.25 -24.82 1.62
N THR A 118 9.13 -24.32 0.75
CA THR A 118 8.82 -23.21 -0.17
C THR A 118 7.65 -23.55 -1.10
N LEU A 119 7.64 -24.77 -1.65
CA LEU A 119 6.56 -25.26 -2.49
C LEU A 119 5.24 -25.40 -1.71
N ILE A 120 5.29 -26.03 -0.53
CA ILE A 120 4.09 -26.23 0.31
C ILE A 120 3.46 -24.89 0.70
N VAL A 121 4.27 -23.93 1.18
CA VAL A 121 3.79 -22.59 1.53
C VAL A 121 3.20 -21.89 0.30
N GLY A 122 3.81 -22.06 -0.88
CA GLY A 122 3.29 -21.52 -2.14
C GLY A 122 1.92 -22.09 -2.52
N ILE A 123 1.74 -23.42 -2.40
CA ILE A 123 0.46 -24.10 -2.67
C ILE A 123 -0.61 -23.63 -1.69
N VAL A 124 -0.29 -23.57 -0.40
CA VAL A 124 -1.22 -23.11 0.64
C VAL A 124 -1.65 -21.67 0.38
N LEU A 125 -0.70 -20.75 0.24
CA LEU A 125 -1.01 -19.33 0.00
C LEU A 125 -1.75 -19.11 -1.32
N GLY A 126 -1.37 -19.82 -2.39
CA GLY A 126 -2.05 -19.74 -3.69
C GLY A 126 -3.49 -20.24 -3.62
N SER A 127 -3.73 -21.34 -2.90
CA SER A 127 -5.07 -21.90 -2.70
C SER A 127 -5.94 -20.98 -1.84
N THR A 128 -5.38 -20.41 -0.77
CA THR A 128 -6.07 -19.40 0.07
C THR A 128 -6.41 -18.16 -0.73
N LEU A 129 -5.49 -17.63 -1.53
CA LEU A 129 -5.73 -16.49 -2.41
C LEU A 129 -6.89 -16.77 -3.38
N LEU A 130 -6.86 -17.92 -4.06
CA LEU A 130 -7.92 -18.29 -5.02
C LEU A 130 -9.28 -18.37 -4.32
N ALA A 131 -9.35 -18.99 -3.14
CA ALA A 131 -10.58 -19.09 -2.37
C ALA A 131 -11.12 -17.72 -1.94
N LEU A 132 -10.24 -16.83 -1.45
CA LEU A 132 -10.60 -15.47 -1.04
C LEU A 132 -11.07 -14.63 -2.22
N VAL A 133 -10.40 -14.70 -3.37
CA VAL A 133 -10.81 -14.01 -4.60
C VAL A 133 -12.18 -14.47 -5.06
N ILE A 134 -12.42 -15.79 -5.10
CA ILE A 134 -13.73 -16.33 -5.49
C ILE A 134 -14.83 -15.90 -4.52
N TYR A 135 -14.54 -15.94 -3.21
CA TYR A 135 -15.48 -15.51 -2.19
C TYR A 135 -15.82 -14.02 -2.36
N HIS A 136 -14.80 -13.15 -2.39
CA HIS A 136 -14.95 -11.71 -2.50
C HIS A 136 -15.69 -11.28 -3.77
N LEU A 137 -15.40 -11.91 -4.93
CA LEU A 137 -16.13 -11.65 -6.18
C LEU A 137 -17.61 -12.06 -6.14
N LYS A 138 -17.98 -13.03 -5.29
CA LYS A 138 -19.36 -13.54 -5.20
C LYS A 138 -20.18 -12.82 -4.15
N THR A 139 -19.56 -12.43 -3.05
CA THR A 139 -20.24 -11.87 -1.89
C THR A 139 -20.10 -10.37 -1.77
N ASP A 140 -19.14 -9.77 -2.48
CA ASP A 140 -18.78 -8.36 -2.36
C ASP A 140 -18.48 -7.95 -0.89
N GLU A 141 -17.97 -8.93 -0.13
CA GLU A 141 -17.73 -8.85 1.31
C GLU A 141 -16.27 -8.41 1.54
N LEU A 142 -16.09 -7.36 2.36
CA LEU A 142 -14.80 -6.67 2.54
C LEU A 142 -14.03 -7.09 3.80
N LEU A 143 -14.68 -7.69 4.79
CA LEU A 143 -14.07 -8.06 6.06
C LEU A 143 -13.00 -9.13 5.87
N LEU A 144 -13.29 -10.23 5.15
CA LEU A 144 -12.32 -11.29 4.93
C LEU A 144 -11.13 -10.81 4.10
N HIS A 145 -11.38 -9.98 3.08
CA HIS A 145 -10.33 -9.30 2.33
C HIS A 145 -9.43 -8.48 3.27
N SER A 146 -10.03 -7.60 4.06
CA SER A 146 -9.32 -6.68 4.95
C SER A 146 -8.50 -7.40 6.02
N LEU A 147 -9.09 -8.43 6.65
CA LEU A 147 -8.39 -9.25 7.65
C LEU A 147 -7.21 -10.00 7.05
N PHE A 148 -7.37 -10.56 5.86
CA PHE A 148 -6.28 -11.23 5.16
C PHE A 148 -5.18 -10.26 4.76
N PHE A 149 -5.54 -9.09 4.23
CA PHE A 149 -4.59 -8.07 3.82
C PHE A 149 -3.78 -7.53 5.01
N VAL A 150 -4.45 -7.09 6.08
CA VAL A 150 -3.80 -6.58 7.30
C VAL A 150 -2.93 -7.66 7.95
N GLY A 151 -3.44 -8.90 8.05
CA GLY A 151 -2.67 -10.03 8.55
C GLY A 151 -1.41 -10.29 7.73
N SER A 152 -1.54 -10.30 6.40
CA SER A 152 -0.42 -10.54 5.49
C SER A 152 0.64 -9.45 5.56
N VAL A 153 0.24 -8.17 5.55
CA VAL A 153 1.16 -7.03 5.70
C VAL A 153 1.88 -7.07 7.05
N THR A 154 1.17 -7.43 8.13
CA THR A 154 1.76 -7.59 9.47
C THR A 154 2.83 -8.68 9.48
N VAL A 155 2.52 -9.87 8.92
CA VAL A 155 3.48 -10.97 8.81
C VAL A 155 4.67 -10.58 7.94
N ILE A 156 4.45 -9.91 6.81
CA ILE A 156 5.51 -9.38 5.95
C ILE A 156 6.43 -8.46 6.75
N GLY A 157 5.86 -7.50 7.49
CA GLY A 157 6.62 -6.58 8.33
C GLY A 157 7.49 -7.32 9.35
N VAL A 158 6.89 -8.25 10.11
CA VAL A 158 7.61 -9.04 11.13
C VAL A 158 8.74 -9.87 10.53
N PHE A 159 8.48 -10.60 9.44
CA PHE A 159 9.51 -11.43 8.79
C PHE A 159 10.59 -10.59 8.14
N THR A 160 10.24 -9.45 7.55
CA THR A 160 11.20 -8.49 6.99
C THR A 160 12.13 -7.97 8.08
N MET A 161 11.60 -7.59 9.24
CA MET A 161 12.41 -7.16 10.39
C MET A 161 13.34 -8.27 10.90
N ARG A 162 12.83 -9.51 11.01
CA ARG A 162 13.66 -10.66 11.39
C ARG A 162 14.81 -10.87 10.39
N LEU A 163 14.52 -10.77 9.10
CA LEU A 163 15.51 -10.96 8.04
C LEU A 163 16.57 -9.86 8.06
N ILE A 164 16.15 -8.60 8.21
CA ILE A 164 17.05 -7.45 8.33
C ILE A 164 17.93 -7.62 9.57
N ASN A 165 17.35 -7.98 10.71
CA ASN A 165 18.11 -8.18 11.94
C ASN A 165 19.13 -9.32 11.84
N ALA A 166 18.80 -10.38 11.10
CA ALA A 166 19.69 -11.53 10.89
C ALA A 166 20.77 -11.28 9.83
N ARG A 167 20.49 -10.46 8.80
CA ARG A 167 21.38 -10.28 7.63
C ARG A 167 22.12 -8.94 7.59
N THR A 168 21.80 -7.99 8.48
CA THR A 168 22.52 -6.71 8.59
C THR A 168 23.34 -6.65 9.87
N ARG A 169 24.57 -6.13 9.77
CA ARG A 169 25.42 -5.89 10.94
C ARG A 169 24.80 -4.82 11.83
N ALA A 170 24.84 -5.05 13.15
CA ALA A 170 24.44 -4.05 14.13
C ALA A 170 25.26 -2.76 13.94
N GLY A 171 24.59 -1.62 13.95
CA GLY A 171 25.22 -0.31 13.74
C GLY A 171 25.58 0.04 12.29
N SER A 172 25.25 -0.80 11.30
CA SER A 172 25.48 -0.45 9.89
C SER A 172 24.60 0.71 9.43
N GLU A 173 25.10 1.52 8.49
CA GLU A 173 24.35 2.64 7.91
C GLU A 173 23.03 2.17 7.28
N ALA A 174 23.05 1.03 6.59
CA ALA A 174 21.85 0.41 6.02
C ALA A 174 20.80 0.08 7.11
N ARG A 175 21.23 -0.40 8.28
CA ARG A 175 20.33 -0.66 9.40
C ARG A 175 19.77 0.65 9.97
N ARG A 176 20.57 1.70 10.09
CA ARG A 176 20.12 3.02 10.54
C ARG A 176 19.06 3.59 9.60
N GLN A 177 19.31 3.59 8.29
CA GLN A 177 18.36 4.05 7.26
C GLN A 177 17.02 3.31 7.34
N ILE A 178 17.05 1.96 7.44
CA ILE A 178 15.83 1.16 7.58
C ILE A 178 15.04 1.55 8.83
N TRP A 179 15.70 1.64 9.99
CA TRP A 179 15.03 2.02 11.24
C TRP A 179 14.52 3.46 11.22
N GLY A 180 15.19 4.35 10.50
CA GLY A 180 14.71 5.70 10.22
C GLY A 180 13.39 5.70 9.45
N MET A 181 13.30 4.92 8.36
CA MET A 181 12.05 4.76 7.61
C MET A 181 10.90 4.17 8.44
N VAL A 182 11.20 3.20 9.32
CA VAL A 182 10.21 2.59 10.21
C VAL A 182 9.68 3.60 11.23
N ARG A 183 10.58 4.37 11.86
CA ARG A 183 10.19 5.44 12.79
C ARG A 183 9.38 6.51 12.09
N PHE A 184 9.79 6.90 10.88
CA PHE A 184 9.06 7.85 10.05
C PHE A 184 7.61 7.39 9.83
N GLY A 185 7.42 6.16 9.38
CA GLY A 185 6.09 5.58 9.19
C GLY A 185 5.26 5.52 10.48
N ALA A 186 5.86 5.06 11.59
CA ALA A 186 5.17 4.97 12.87
C ALA A 186 4.75 6.35 13.43
N GLY A 187 5.59 7.37 13.30
CA GLY A 187 5.23 8.71 13.75
C GLY A 187 4.17 9.38 12.89
N ASN A 188 4.09 9.07 11.59
CA ASN A 188 2.98 9.54 10.77
C ASN A 188 1.62 9.04 11.27
N ILE A 189 1.55 7.80 11.76
CA ILE A 189 0.33 7.24 12.38
C ILE A 189 0.00 7.94 13.71
N LEU A 190 1.02 8.32 14.48
CA LEU A 190 0.80 9.05 15.74
C LEU A 190 0.37 10.50 15.50
N ILE A 191 0.94 11.16 14.49
CA ILE A 191 0.59 12.53 14.11
C ILE A 191 -0.84 12.58 13.56
N SER A 192 -1.25 11.60 12.73
CA SER A 192 -2.61 11.56 12.19
C SER A 192 -3.68 11.42 13.28
N ARG A 193 -3.42 10.66 14.36
CA ARG A 193 -4.33 10.53 15.51
C ARG A 193 -4.56 11.82 16.31
N HIS A 194 -3.70 12.83 16.13
CA HIS A 194 -3.82 14.13 16.81
C HIS A 194 -4.19 15.26 15.84
N ALA A 195 -4.39 14.95 14.55
CA ALA A 195 -4.62 15.94 13.50
C ALA A 195 -5.99 16.61 13.61
N ASP A 196 -7.00 15.94 14.18
CA ASP A 196 -8.40 16.43 14.22
C ASP A 196 -8.60 17.75 14.99
N SER A 197 -7.59 18.19 15.74
CA SER A 197 -7.63 19.44 16.53
C SER A 197 -6.72 20.56 16.01
N GLU A 198 -5.96 20.33 14.93
CA GLU A 198 -4.92 21.25 14.46
C GLU A 198 -5.17 21.79 13.04
N THR A 199 -4.70 23.02 12.79
CA THR A 199 -4.75 23.61 11.44
C THR A 199 -3.84 22.85 10.46
N PRO A 200 -4.21 22.73 9.17
CA PRO A 200 -3.42 22.00 8.15
C PRO A 200 -1.94 22.41 8.09
N ALA A 201 -1.64 23.70 8.27
CA ALA A 201 -0.27 24.21 8.27
C ALA A 201 0.58 23.68 9.44
N LYS A 202 -0.01 23.48 10.64
CA LYS A 202 0.68 22.93 11.81
C LYS A 202 0.96 21.44 11.64
N ILE A 203 -0.03 20.73 11.10
CA ILE A 203 0.07 19.31 10.76
C ILE A 203 1.20 19.08 9.76
N LEU A 204 1.22 19.82 8.65
CA LEU A 204 2.26 19.73 7.62
C LEU A 204 3.66 20.02 8.19
N ARG A 205 3.79 21.04 9.05
CA ARG A 205 5.07 21.38 9.69
C ARG A 205 5.58 20.26 10.59
N ARG A 206 4.70 19.59 11.33
CA ARG A 206 5.06 18.41 12.14
C ARG A 206 5.48 17.22 11.28
N TYR A 207 4.77 16.94 10.19
CA TYR A 207 5.15 15.90 9.24
C TYR A 207 6.56 16.13 8.67
N ILE A 208 6.86 17.36 8.24
CA ILE A 208 8.18 17.73 7.71
C ILE A 208 9.25 17.61 8.81
N GLN A 209 9.00 18.16 9.99
CA GLN A 209 9.98 18.17 11.09
C GLN A 209 10.25 16.75 11.61
N PHE A 210 9.22 15.90 11.71
CA PHE A 210 9.38 14.51 12.08
C PHE A 210 10.10 13.71 10.98
N GLY A 211 9.85 14.01 9.71
CA GLY A 211 10.58 13.43 8.58
C GLY A 211 12.08 13.67 8.65
N ILE A 212 12.48 14.91 8.91
CA ILE A 212 13.90 15.27 9.07
C ILE A 212 14.52 14.50 10.24
N LEU A 213 13.88 14.53 11.41
CA LEU A 213 14.37 13.85 12.62
C LEU A 213 14.44 12.33 12.48
N ALA A 214 13.50 11.71 11.76
CA ALA A 214 13.47 10.27 11.56
C ALA A 214 14.53 9.78 10.56
N LEU A 215 14.95 10.62 9.62
CA LEU A 215 15.97 10.30 8.62
C LEU A 215 17.41 10.60 9.09
N ASP A 216 17.58 11.51 10.06
CA ASP A 216 18.89 11.90 10.61
C ASP A 216 19.37 11.03 11.80
N GLY A 217 18.54 10.10 12.30
CA GLY A 217 18.78 9.30 13.52
C GLY A 217 19.28 7.88 13.34
#